data_AF-A0A2X2SXX2-F1
#
_entry.id   AF-A0A2X2SXX2-F1
#
_cell.length_a   1.000
_cell.length_b   1.000
_cell.length_c   1.000
_cell.angle_alpha   90.00
_cell.angle_beta   90.00
_cell.angle_gamma   90.00
#
_symmetry.space_group_name_H-M   'P 1'
#
loop_
_entity.id
_entity.type
_entity.pdbx_description
1 polymer ?
#
loop_
_entity_poly.entity_id
_entity_poly.type
_entity_poly.pdbx_seq_one_letter_code
_entity_poly.pdbx_strand_id
1 'polypeptide(L)' 'MSNNDQQSYLTNDKMVDMAFITSFTGLTDKWFYKLIKDGEFSKAN' A
#
# COMPACT_ATOMS: atom_id res chain seq x y z
N MET A 1 19.88 -14.67 -25.41
CA MET A 1 19.38 -13.88 -24.27
C MET A 1 19.09 -12.46 -24.75
N SER A 2 17.84 -12.00 -24.64
CA SER A 2 17.49 -10.58 -24.61
C SER A 2 16.31 -10.40 -23.66
N ASN A 3 16.52 -9.51 -22.69
CA ASN A 3 15.74 -9.27 -21.49
C ASN A 3 14.35 -8.68 -21.81
N ASN A 4 13.32 -9.51 -21.86
CA ASN A 4 11.93 -9.03 -21.93
C ASN A 4 11.14 -9.24 -20.63
N ASP A 5 11.82 -9.58 -19.52
CA ASP A 5 11.19 -9.79 -18.20
C ASP A 5 10.96 -8.48 -17.42
N GLN A 6 10.79 -7.35 -18.08
CA GLN A 6 10.75 -6.03 -17.42
C GLN A 6 9.41 -5.31 -17.57
N GLN A 7 8.32 -6.01 -17.90
CA GLN A 7 7.02 -5.36 -18.10
C GLN A 7 5.88 -6.10 -17.39
N SER A 8 5.93 -6.24 -16.07
CA SER A 8 4.70 -6.39 -15.27
C SER A 8 4.88 -6.12 -13.77
N TYR A 9 5.92 -5.39 -13.36
CA TYR A 9 6.01 -5.00 -11.95
C TYR A 9 5.11 -3.80 -11.59
N LEU A 10 4.65 -3.06 -12.60
CA LEU A 10 3.94 -1.79 -12.46
C LEU A 10 2.47 -1.93 -12.00
N THR A 11 1.86 -3.10 -12.19
CA THR A 11 0.50 -3.42 -11.72
C THR A 11 0.52 -4.54 -10.68
N ASN A 12 1.53 -4.56 -9.81
CA ASN A 12 1.43 -5.31 -8.56
C ASN A 12 0.55 -4.52 -7.59
N ASP A 13 -0.75 -4.46 -7.90
CA ASP A 13 -1.76 -3.98 -6.96
C ASP A 13 -1.89 -5.04 -5.85
N LYS A 14 -0.87 -5.11 -5.00
CA LYS A 14 -0.83 -6.04 -3.88
C LYS A 14 -1.79 -5.46 -2.87
N MET A 15 -2.95 -6.09 -2.74
CA MET A 15 -3.87 -5.79 -1.65
C MET A 15 -3.13 -6.02 -0.33
N VAL A 16 -2.88 -4.94 0.41
CA VAL A 16 -2.29 -4.99 1.74
C VAL A 16 -3.43 -4.95 2.76
N ASP A 17 -3.43 -5.89 3.70
CA ASP A 17 -4.43 -5.90 4.77
C ASP A 17 -4.05 -4.95 5.92
N MET A 18 -5.04 -4.58 6.74
CA MET A 18 -4.79 -3.69 7.89
C MET A 18 -3.92 -4.32 8.97
N ALA A 19 -3.96 -5.65 9.11
CA ALA A 19 -3.15 -6.36 10.09
C ALA A 19 -1.65 -6.21 9.78
N PHE A 20 -1.28 -6.31 8.51
CA PHE A 20 0.08 -6.08 8.03
C PHE A 20 0.51 -4.64 8.26
N ILE A 21 -0.32 -3.67 7.87
CA ILE A 21 0.02 -2.24 7.96
C ILE A 21 0.23 -1.83 9.43
N THR A 22 -0.67 -2.24 10.32
CA THR A 22 -0.56 -1.96 11.76
C THR A 22 0.64 -2.67 12.39
N SER A 23 0.94 -3.90 11.99
CA SER A 23 2.14 -4.62 12.43
C SER A 23 3.43 -4.00 11.92
N PHE A 24 3.45 -3.48 10.69
CA PHE A 24 4.60 -2.86 10.06
C PHE A 24 4.92 -1.47 10.62
N THR A 25 3.88 -0.67 10.87
CA THR A 25 4.03 0.72 11.35
C THR A 25 4.01 0.84 12.88
N GLY A 26 3.50 -0.17 13.58
CA GLY A 26 3.24 -0.11 15.03
C GLY A 26 2.08 0.83 15.41
N LEU A 27 1.32 1.31 14.43
CA LEU A 27 0.16 2.18 14.63
C LEU A 27 -1.13 1.37 14.69
N THR A 28 -2.17 1.95 15.28
CA THR A 28 -3.49 1.31 15.36
C THR A 28 -4.28 1.55 14.07
N ASP A 29 -5.14 0.58 13.76
CA ASP A 29 -6.14 0.63 12.70
C ASP A 29 -6.94 1.94 12.68
N LYS A 30 -7.31 2.46 13.86
CA LYS A 30 -8.07 3.71 14.03
C LYS A 30 -7.37 4.92 13.41
N TRP A 31 -6.05 4.97 13.51
CA TRP A 31 -5.27 6.06 12.93
C TRP A 31 -5.34 6.01 11.39
N PHE A 32 -5.24 4.82 10.81
CA PHE A 32 -5.39 4.65 9.37
C PHE A 32 -6.81 4.91 8.88
N TYR A 33 -7.84 4.50 9.62
CA TYR A 33 -9.22 4.86 9.30
C TYR A 33 -9.44 6.38 9.28
N LYS A 34 -8.76 7.12 10.17
CA LYS A 34 -8.75 8.58 10.11
C LYS A 34 -8.11 9.09 8.81
N LEU A 35 -6.93 8.59 8.44
CA LEU A 35 -6.28 8.98 7.17
C LEU A 35 -7.10 8.64 5.93
N ILE A 36 -7.81 7.52 5.93
CA ILE A 36 -8.72 7.13 4.83
C ILE A 36 -9.87 8.12 4.74
N LYS A 37 -10.45 8.50 5.89
CA LYS A 37 -11.52 9.51 5.96
C LYS A 37 -11.06 10.89 5.51
N ASP A 38 -9.84 11.26 5.88
CA ASP A 38 -9.25 12.56 5.54
C ASP A 38 -8.72 12.57 4.08
N GLY A 39 -8.77 11.43 3.37
CA GLY A 39 -8.31 11.29 1.98
C GLY A 39 -6.79 11.32 1.82
N GLU A 40 -6.06 11.09 2.92
CA GLU A 40 -4.60 11.19 2.98
C GLU A 40 -3.91 9.83 2.91
N PHE A 41 -4.64 8.73 3.13
CA PHE A 41 -4.10 7.37 3.17
C PHE A 41 -3.50 6.90 1.83
N SER A 42 -3.96 7.44 0.70
CA SER A 42 -3.50 7.05 -0.65
C SER A 42 -3.15 8.25 -1.52
N LYS A 43 -2.63 9.34 -0.93
CA LYS A 43 -2.08 10.46 -1.72
C LYS A 43 -0.79 10.03 -2.40
N ALA A 44 -0.92 9.49 -3.61
CA ALA A 44 0.16 9.49 -4.59
C ALA A 44 0.29 10.92 -5.15
N ASN A 45 1.46 11.51 -5.02
CA ASN A 45 1.85 12.73 -5.74
C ASN A 45 2.57 12.33 -7.03
#